data_AF-A0AA35W2C8-F1
#
_entry.id   AF-A0AA35W2C8-F1
#
_cell.length_a   1.000
_cell.length_b   1.000
_cell.length_c   1.000
_cell.angle_alpha   90.00
_cell.angle_beta   90.00
_cell.angle_gamma   90.00
#
_symmetry.space_group_name_H-M   'P 1'
#
loop_
_entity.id
_entity.type
_entity.pdbx_description
1 polymer ?
#
loop_
_entity_poly.entity_id
_entity_poly.type
_entity_poly.pdbx_seq_one_letter_code
_entity_poly.pdbx_strand_id
1 'polypeptide(L)'
;MRGSLFFSETLQFLKMMTHLTVKDYIDFGNPHGIGDFLSLCRLCMVEKTFISGGLIDILSPQLSSTLVWCLSHVTHPYVHLTEDSYDQVSLPLLSVFGKDAPSSQWLCVFLLDKVTFNLSVWSMEESVAVDTVALLGTLVKNTDRQGEENKLDRKVRLRYH
;
A
#
# COMPACT_ATOMS: atom_id res chain seq x y z
N MET A 1 17.91 27.72 -9.22
CA MET A 1 17.56 27.84 -7.79
C MET A 1 16.14 28.36 -7.68
N ARG A 2 15.33 27.79 -6.77
CA ARG A 2 13.86 27.94 -6.56
C ARG A 2 13.04 26.89 -7.31
N GLY A 3 12.34 25.97 -6.67
CA GLY A 3 12.16 25.73 -5.25
C GLY A 3 11.74 24.29 -5.02
N SER A 4 12.68 23.46 -4.56
CA SER A 4 12.35 22.24 -3.84
C SER A 4 11.70 22.68 -2.53
N LEU A 5 10.39 22.49 -2.38
CA LEU A 5 9.79 22.47 -1.04
C LEU A 5 10.62 21.46 -0.24
N PHE A 6 11.25 21.93 0.84
CA PHE A 6 12.15 21.09 1.62
C PHE A 6 11.37 19.85 2.06
N PHE A 7 12.02 18.69 2.09
CA PHE A 7 11.44 17.45 2.60
C PHE A 7 10.73 17.67 3.95
N SER A 8 11.23 18.57 4.80
CA SER A 8 10.58 18.94 6.06
C SER A 8 9.26 19.68 5.90
N GLU A 9 9.11 20.53 4.88
CA GLU A 9 7.91 21.33 4.61
C GLU A 9 6.83 20.47 3.96
N THR A 10 7.19 19.59 3.03
CA THR A 10 6.27 18.56 2.52
C THR A 10 5.85 17.63 3.67
N LEU A 11 6.80 17.12 4.46
CA LEU A 11 6.47 16.28 5.62
C LEU A 11 5.61 17.01 6.66
N GLN A 12 5.82 18.32 6.88
CA GLN A 12 4.96 19.13 7.77
C GLN A 12 3.57 19.36 7.19
N PHE A 13 3.46 19.68 5.90
CA PHE A 13 2.18 19.81 5.20
C PHE A 13 1.40 18.48 5.23
N LEU A 14 2.11 17.36 5.09
CA LEU A 14 1.56 16.02 5.16
C LEU A 14 1.13 15.64 6.58
N LYS A 15 1.96 15.91 7.59
CA LYS A 15 1.60 15.77 9.01
C LYS A 15 0.36 16.60 9.35
N MET A 16 0.24 17.81 8.78
CA MET A 16 -0.90 18.70 8.98
C MET A 16 -2.17 18.22 8.26
N MET A 17 -2.03 17.58 7.09
CA MET A 17 -3.16 17.08 6.29
C MET A 17 -3.65 15.69 6.71
N THR A 18 -2.83 14.89 7.41
CA THR A 18 -3.15 13.48 7.63
C THR A 18 -3.08 13.00 9.07
N HIS A 19 -2.68 13.81 10.07
CA HIS A 19 -2.36 13.33 11.44
C HIS A 19 -1.29 12.21 11.49
N LEU A 20 -0.80 11.72 10.34
CA LEU A 20 0.20 10.69 10.22
C LEU A 20 1.57 11.26 10.53
N THR A 21 2.06 10.94 11.71
CA THR A 21 3.48 10.79 11.96
C THR A 21 3.96 9.60 11.14
N VAL A 22 4.65 9.84 10.03
CA VAL A 22 5.30 8.83 9.15
C VAL A 22 6.22 7.84 9.91
N LYS A 23 6.49 8.08 11.20
CA LYS A 23 7.26 7.23 12.10
C LYS A 23 6.41 6.34 13.02
N ASP A 24 5.11 6.56 13.11
CA ASP A 24 4.23 5.73 13.92
C ASP A 24 3.71 4.60 13.05
N TYR A 25 3.97 3.37 13.49
CA TYR A 25 3.52 2.15 12.83
C TYR A 25 1.99 2.19 12.70
N ILE A 26 1.45 1.96 11.49
CA ILE A 26 0.00 1.80 11.30
C ILE A 26 -0.37 0.47 11.96
N ASP A 27 -0.82 0.56 13.20
CA ASP A 27 -1.31 -0.57 13.98
C ASP A 27 -2.82 -0.71 13.77
N PHE A 28 -3.22 -1.74 13.03
CA PHE A 28 -4.64 -2.04 12.85
C PHE A 28 -5.30 -2.71 14.08
N GLY A 29 -4.52 -3.02 15.13
CA GLY A 29 -5.03 -3.32 16.47
C GLY A 29 -5.57 -2.08 17.19
N ASN A 30 -5.26 -0.88 16.71
CA ASN A 30 -5.77 0.39 17.22
C ASN A 30 -6.99 0.85 16.41
N PRO A 31 -8.06 1.41 17.03
CA PRO A 31 -9.21 1.99 16.32
C PRO A 31 -8.85 3.02 15.24
N HIS A 32 -7.69 3.66 15.31
CA HIS A 32 -7.25 4.65 14.33
C HIS A 32 -6.53 4.07 13.10
N GLY A 33 -6.05 2.82 13.15
CA GLY A 33 -5.16 2.26 12.11
C GLY A 33 -5.76 2.21 10.71
N ILE A 34 -7.07 1.96 10.58
CA ILE A 34 -7.75 2.02 9.28
C ILE A 34 -7.81 3.46 8.75
N GLY A 35 -8.07 4.44 9.62
CA GLY A 35 -8.11 5.86 9.23
C GLY A 35 -6.74 6.38 8.77
N ASP A 36 -5.68 5.93 9.45
CA ASP A 36 -4.29 6.21 9.11
C ASP A 36 -3.93 5.63 7.73
N PHE A 37 -4.31 4.37 7.49
CA PHE A 37 -4.13 3.73 6.18
C PHE A 37 -4.90 4.43 5.05
N LEU A 38 -6.14 4.84 5.29
CA LEU A 38 -6.93 5.60 4.30
C LEU A 38 -6.28 6.95 4.01
N SER A 39 -5.69 7.60 5.02
CA SER A 39 -4.97 8.86 4.85
C SER A 39 -3.70 8.69 4.01
N LEU A 40 -2.99 7.57 4.18
CA LEU A 40 -1.86 7.18 3.32
C LEU A 40 -2.31 6.96 1.86
N CYS A 41 -3.43 6.27 1.64
CA CYS A 41 -3.99 6.06 0.31
C CYS A 41 -4.39 7.38 -0.36
N ARG A 42 -5.06 8.28 0.38
CA ARG A 42 -5.41 9.62 -0.08
C ARG A 42 -4.17 10.42 -0.48
N LEU A 43 -3.10 10.30 0.30
CA LEU A 43 -1.86 11.00 -0.01
C LEU A 43 -1.26 10.54 -1.35
N CYS A 44 -1.25 9.23 -1.61
CA CYS A 44 -0.81 8.71 -2.90
C CYS A 44 -1.67 9.22 -4.07
N MET A 45 -2.98 9.42 -3.87
CA MET A 45 -3.86 10.02 -4.89
C MET A 45 -3.54 11.50 -5.12
N VAL A 46 -3.26 12.25 -4.05
CA VAL A 46 -2.85 13.66 -4.14
C VAL A 46 -1.54 13.76 -4.93
N GLU A 47 -0.53 12.98 -4.57
CA GLU A 47 0.74 12.93 -5.31
C GLU A 47 0.51 12.66 -6.80
N LYS A 48 -0.30 11.63 -7.13
CA LYS A 48 -0.67 11.30 -8.52
C LYS A 48 -1.33 12.47 -9.24
N THR A 49 -2.20 13.21 -8.56
CA THR A 49 -2.90 14.38 -9.10
C THR A 49 -1.92 15.53 -9.38
N PHE A 50 -0.99 15.80 -8.46
CA PHE A 50 0.06 16.81 -8.67
C PHE A 50 0.95 16.47 -9.86
N ILE A 51 1.40 15.23 -9.97
CA ILE A 51 2.24 14.77 -11.09
C ILE A 51 1.46 14.84 -12.41
N SER A 52 0.21 14.36 -12.43
CA SER A 52 -0.64 14.40 -13.63
C SER A 52 -0.99 15.83 -14.05
N GLY A 53 -0.99 16.78 -13.11
CA GLY A 53 -1.14 18.22 -13.35
C GLY A 53 0.15 18.93 -13.78
N GLY A 54 1.26 18.20 -14.00
CA GLY A 54 2.54 18.77 -14.41
C GLY A 54 3.33 19.45 -13.27
N LEU A 55 2.95 19.24 -12.01
CA LEU A 55 3.61 19.82 -10.83
C LEU A 55 4.65 18.87 -10.23
N ILE A 56 5.22 17.97 -11.03
CA ILE A 56 6.22 16.99 -10.58
C ILE A 56 7.46 17.67 -9.99
N ASP A 57 7.89 18.81 -10.54
CA ASP A 57 9.08 19.54 -10.10
C ASP A 57 8.97 20.08 -8.66
N ILE A 58 7.76 20.14 -8.11
CA ILE A 58 7.47 20.59 -6.74
C ILE A 58 7.55 19.42 -5.75
N LEU A 59 7.40 18.19 -6.25
CA LEU A 59 7.41 16.98 -5.43
C LEU A 59 8.82 16.44 -5.29
N SER A 60 9.17 16.07 -4.07
CA SER A 60 10.41 15.38 -3.76
C SER A 60 10.26 13.89 -4.11
N PRO A 61 11.19 13.28 -4.88
CA PRO A 61 11.19 11.83 -5.13
C PRO A 61 11.23 11.01 -3.83
N GLN A 62 11.83 11.57 -2.77
CA GLN A 62 11.87 10.96 -1.45
C GLN A 62 10.47 10.79 -0.84
N LEU A 63 9.50 11.66 -1.18
CA LEU A 63 8.10 11.46 -0.79
C LEU A 63 7.53 10.19 -1.42
N SER A 64 7.75 10.01 -2.72
CA SER A 64 7.27 8.85 -3.47
C SER A 64 7.86 7.55 -2.94
N SER A 65 9.17 7.53 -2.65
CA SER A 65 9.84 6.38 -2.00
C SER A 65 9.27 6.10 -0.61
N THR A 66 9.08 7.13 0.21
CA THR A 66 8.48 6.98 1.56
C THR A 66 7.07 6.40 1.48
N LEU A 67 6.25 6.89 0.55
CA LEU A 67 4.89 6.41 0.33
C LEU A 67 4.86 4.93 -0.07
N VAL A 68 5.71 4.54 -1.01
CA VAL A 68 5.84 3.15 -1.45
C VAL A 68 6.34 2.26 -0.33
N TRP A 69 7.31 2.70 0.46
CA TRP A 69 7.81 1.98 1.62
C TRP A 69 6.68 1.76 2.65
N CYS A 70 5.93 2.81 2.99
CA CYS A 70 4.78 2.71 3.90
C CYS A 70 3.73 1.74 3.35
N LEU A 71 3.35 1.85 2.07
CA LEU A 71 2.39 0.95 1.45
C LEU A 71 2.88 -0.50 1.51
N SER A 72 4.14 -0.76 1.18
CA SER A 72 4.73 -2.10 1.23
C SER A 72 4.66 -2.68 2.63
N HIS A 73 5.06 -1.90 3.64
CA HIS A 73 5.05 -2.35 5.03
C HIS A 73 3.63 -2.63 5.56
N VAL A 74 2.67 -1.76 5.23
CA VAL A 74 1.29 -1.85 5.71
C VAL A 74 0.49 -2.90 4.96
N THR A 75 0.83 -3.19 3.71
CA THR A 75 0.09 -4.16 2.90
C THR A 75 0.68 -5.56 3.00
N HIS A 76 1.97 -5.71 3.30
CA HIS A 76 2.63 -7.01 3.41
C HIS A 76 1.92 -8.01 4.35
N PRO A 77 1.50 -7.64 5.57
CA PRO A 77 0.77 -8.55 6.46
C PRO A 77 -0.73 -8.70 6.16
N TYR A 78 -1.36 -7.75 5.45
CA TYR A 78 -2.82 -7.66 5.34
C TYR A 78 -3.35 -8.00 3.94
N VAL A 79 -2.50 -8.03 2.92
CA VAL A 79 -2.89 -8.45 1.56
C VAL A 79 -3.26 -9.93 1.57
N HIS A 80 -4.55 -10.20 1.37
CA HIS A 80 -5.18 -11.52 1.45
C HIS A 80 -5.18 -12.14 2.85
N LEU A 81 -5.67 -11.39 3.84
CA LEU A 81 -6.12 -11.96 5.10
C LEU A 81 -7.16 -13.07 4.84
N THR A 82 -6.78 -14.30 5.13
CA THR A 82 -7.70 -15.42 5.31
C THR A 82 -8.00 -15.56 6.80
N GLU A 83 -9.23 -15.94 7.15
CA GLU A 83 -9.63 -16.16 8.55
C GLU A 83 -8.73 -17.18 9.27
N ASP A 84 -8.12 -18.10 8.52
CA ASP A 84 -7.17 -19.09 9.04
C ASP A 84 -5.78 -18.54 9.38
N SER A 85 -5.45 -17.31 8.96
CA SER A 85 -4.10 -16.73 9.12
C SER A 85 -3.84 -16.18 10.52
N TYR A 86 -4.86 -15.96 11.34
CA TYR A 86 -4.73 -15.37 12.68
C TYR A 86 -5.79 -15.93 13.63
N ASP A 87 -5.40 -16.26 14.87
CA ASP A 87 -6.32 -16.77 15.91
C ASP A 87 -7.47 -15.78 16.22
N GLN A 88 -7.24 -14.47 16.06
CA GLN A 88 -8.24 -13.41 16.19
C GLN A 88 -7.92 -12.26 15.23
N VAL A 89 -8.84 -11.94 14.30
CA VAL A 89 -8.77 -10.75 13.44
C VAL A 89 -9.91 -9.81 13.81
N SER A 90 -9.63 -8.50 13.88
CA SER A 90 -10.70 -7.52 14.13
C SER A 90 -11.66 -7.46 12.92
N LEU A 91 -12.98 -7.41 13.18
CA LEU A 91 -14.01 -7.30 12.14
C LEU A 91 -13.75 -6.17 11.12
N PRO A 92 -13.30 -4.97 11.54
CA PRO A 92 -12.98 -3.87 10.63
C PRO A 92 -11.81 -4.18 9.68
N LEU A 93 -10.83 -4.99 10.11
CA LEU A 93 -9.75 -5.43 9.24
C LEU A 93 -10.25 -6.40 8.17
N LEU A 94 -11.08 -7.37 8.55
CA LEU A 94 -11.71 -8.32 7.63
C LEU A 94 -12.59 -7.61 6.59
N SER A 95 -13.30 -6.55 6.97
CA SER A 95 -14.14 -5.80 6.02
C SER A 95 -13.35 -4.93 5.04
N VAL A 96 -12.06 -4.64 5.31
CA VAL A 96 -11.19 -3.84 4.43
C VAL A 96 -10.21 -4.72 3.63
N PHE A 97 -9.66 -5.75 4.25
CA PHE A 97 -8.58 -6.57 3.70
C PHE A 97 -8.96 -8.05 3.51
N GLY A 98 -10.17 -8.45 3.92
CA GLY A 98 -10.64 -9.82 3.74
C GLY A 98 -10.69 -10.22 2.27
N LYS A 99 -10.47 -11.51 2.01
CA LYS A 99 -10.41 -12.10 0.66
C LYS A 99 -11.61 -11.73 -0.23
N ASP A 100 -12.82 -11.72 0.35
CA ASP A 100 -14.06 -11.44 -0.37
C ASP A 100 -14.55 -9.99 -0.20
N ALA A 101 -13.76 -9.14 0.44
CA ALA A 101 -14.12 -7.75 0.66
C ALA A 101 -13.90 -6.92 -0.63
N PRO A 102 -14.89 -6.13 -1.10
CA PRO A 102 -14.72 -5.27 -2.28
C PRO A 102 -13.55 -4.29 -2.17
N SER A 103 -13.28 -3.85 -0.94
CA SER A 103 -12.15 -3.03 -0.51
C SER A 103 -10.80 -3.68 -0.75
N SER A 104 -10.68 -5.00 -0.60
CA SER A 104 -9.45 -5.75 -0.85
C SER A 104 -9.13 -5.81 -2.35
N GLN A 105 -10.14 -6.05 -3.18
CA GLN A 105 -10.00 -5.98 -4.65
C GLN A 105 -9.63 -4.57 -5.10
N TRP A 106 -10.32 -3.55 -4.57
CA TRP A 106 -10.00 -2.14 -4.86
C TRP A 106 -8.56 -1.81 -4.46
N LEU A 107 -8.11 -2.29 -3.30
CA LEU A 107 -6.76 -2.05 -2.83
C LEU A 107 -5.71 -2.68 -3.74
N CYS A 108 -5.94 -3.92 -4.21
CA CYS A 108 -5.02 -4.55 -5.18
C CYS A 108 -4.89 -3.73 -6.47
N VAL A 109 -6.03 -3.27 -7.01
CA VAL A 109 -6.05 -2.40 -8.20
C VAL A 109 -5.32 -1.08 -7.91
N PHE A 110 -5.55 -0.47 -6.76
CA PHE A 110 -4.90 0.77 -6.34
C PHE A 110 -3.38 0.62 -6.21
N LEU A 111 -2.89 -0.46 -5.60
CA LEU A 111 -1.46 -0.71 -5.44
C LEU A 111 -0.77 -0.99 -6.77
N LEU A 112 -1.41 -1.75 -7.68
CA LEU A 112 -0.89 -1.99 -9.02
C LEU A 112 -0.85 -0.72 -9.86
N ASP A 113 -1.88 0.12 -9.77
CA ASP A 113 -1.90 1.44 -10.41
C ASP A 113 -0.77 2.32 -9.85
N LYS A 114 -0.55 2.31 -8.54
CA LYS A 114 0.56 3.03 -7.89
C LYS A 114 1.93 2.56 -8.36
N VAL A 115 2.13 1.24 -8.47
CA VAL A 115 3.38 0.65 -9.00
C VAL A 115 3.61 1.08 -10.44
N THR A 116 2.60 0.92 -11.29
CA THR A 116 2.71 1.25 -12.72
C THR A 116 2.98 2.74 -12.93
N PHE A 117 2.30 3.58 -12.16
CA PHE A 117 2.47 5.03 -12.19
C PHE A 117 3.86 5.48 -11.71
N ASN A 118 4.34 4.91 -10.61
CA ASN A 118 5.66 5.26 -10.10
C ASN A 118 6.78 4.81 -11.05
N LEU A 119 6.67 3.62 -11.65
CA LEU A 119 7.68 3.13 -12.61
C LEU A 119 7.67 3.92 -13.92
N SER A 120 6.55 4.51 -14.32
CA SER A 120 6.50 5.36 -15.53
C SER A 120 7.10 6.75 -15.28
N VAL A 121 6.79 7.34 -14.13
CA VAL A 121 7.18 8.72 -13.79
C VAL A 121 8.59 8.79 -13.21
N TRP A 122 8.93 7.91 -12.28
CA TRP A 122 10.18 7.92 -11.52
C TRP A 122 11.21 6.91 -12.06
N SER A 123 11.14 6.56 -13.35
CA SER A 123 12.04 5.58 -13.98
C SER A 123 13.54 5.93 -13.86
N MET A 124 13.86 7.20 -13.68
CA MET A 124 15.24 7.69 -13.53
C MET A 124 15.69 7.84 -12.07
N GLU A 125 14.79 7.64 -11.10
CA GLU A 125 15.09 7.69 -9.67
C GLU A 125 15.24 6.26 -9.12
N GLU A 126 16.49 5.79 -9.04
CA GLU A 126 16.81 4.40 -8.70
C GLU A 126 16.19 3.96 -7.36
N SER A 127 16.21 4.81 -6.34
CA SER A 127 15.65 4.50 -5.02
C SER A 127 14.14 4.25 -5.09
N VAL A 128 13.40 5.13 -5.78
CA VAL A 128 11.94 5.00 -5.94
C VAL A 128 11.60 3.78 -6.78
N ALA A 129 12.38 3.50 -7.83
CA ALA A 129 12.17 2.33 -8.67
C ALA A 129 12.39 1.02 -7.90
N VAL A 130 13.47 0.92 -7.12
CA VAL A 130 13.78 -0.26 -6.28
C VAL A 130 12.67 -0.50 -5.26
N ASP A 131 12.24 0.53 -4.54
CA ASP A 131 11.15 0.42 -3.56
C ASP A 131 9.84 0.00 -4.23
N THR A 132 9.57 0.51 -5.43
CA THR A 132 8.34 0.22 -6.19
C THR A 132 8.33 -1.23 -6.69
N VAL A 133 9.47 -1.74 -7.14
CA VAL A 133 9.62 -3.16 -7.50
C VAL A 133 9.50 -4.05 -6.27
N ALA A 134 10.01 -3.63 -5.11
CA ALA A 134 9.84 -4.36 -3.86
C ALA A 134 8.35 -4.46 -3.47
N LEU A 135 7.58 -3.37 -3.58
CA LEU A 135 6.12 -3.37 -3.39
C LEU A 135 5.44 -4.36 -4.34
N LEU A 136 5.78 -4.36 -5.63
CA LEU A 136 5.24 -5.34 -6.59
C LEU A 136 5.57 -6.77 -6.17
N GLY A 137 6.79 -7.02 -5.68
CA GLY A 137 7.21 -8.31 -5.15
C GLY A 137 6.34 -8.79 -3.97
N THR A 138 5.92 -7.88 -3.08
CA THR A 138 4.99 -8.23 -1.98
C THR A 138 3.61 -8.64 -2.50
N LEU A 139 3.11 -7.99 -3.55
CA LEU A 139 1.82 -8.31 -4.17
C LEU A 139 1.85 -9.67 -4.87
N VAL A 140 2.93 -9.97 -5.60
CA VAL A 140 3.06 -11.23 -6.35
C VAL A 140 3.24 -12.42 -5.42
N LYS A 141 4.12 -12.32 -4.41
CA LYS A 141 4.35 -13.42 -3.43
C LYS A 141 3.06 -13.82 -2.71
N ASN A 142 2.19 -12.86 -2.41
CA ASN A 142 0.91 -13.13 -1.77
C ASN A 142 -0.10 -13.79 -2.72
N THR A 143 0.02 -13.56 -4.04
CA THR A 143 -0.79 -14.25 -5.06
C THR A 143 -0.42 -15.73 -5.19
N ASP A 144 0.88 -16.04 -5.12
CA ASP A 144 1.36 -17.43 -5.19
C ASP A 144 0.86 -18.27 -4.01
N ARG A 145 0.85 -17.69 -2.79
CA ARG A 145 0.29 -18.33 -1.58
C ARG A 145 -1.17 -18.74 -1.77
N GLN A 146 -2.00 -17.88 -2.38
CA GLN A 146 -3.40 -18.20 -2.73
C GLN A 146 -3.51 -19.37 -3.73
N GLY A 147 -2.58 -19.45 -4.69
CA GLY A 147 -2.52 -20.53 -5.67
C GLY A 147 -2.25 -21.89 -5.03
N GLU A 148 -1.46 -21.94 -3.96
CA GLU A 148 -1.13 -23.17 -3.22
C GLU A 148 -2.28 -23.61 -2.30
N GLU A 149 -2.90 -22.69 -1.56
CA GLU A 149 -4.07 -22.98 -0.71
C GLU A 149 -5.25 -23.52 -1.54
N ASN A 150 -5.56 -22.90 -2.68
CA ASN A 150 -6.62 -23.37 -3.57
C ASN A 150 -6.35 -24.78 -4.15
N LYS A 151 -5.07 -25.17 -4.30
CA LYS A 151 -4.68 -26.52 -4.76
C LYS A 151 -4.84 -27.55 -3.63
N LEU A 152 -4.53 -27.16 -2.39
CA LEU A 152 -4.73 -27.99 -1.20
C LEU A 152 -6.22 -28.25 -0.97
N ASP A 153 -7.05 -27.21 -1.01
CA ASP A 153 -8.51 -27.34 -0.84
C ASP A 153 -9.15 -28.23 -1.91
N ARG A 154 -8.73 -28.11 -3.18
CA ARG A 154 -9.20 -29.02 -4.24
C ARG A 154 -8.76 -30.47 -4.01
N LYS A 155 -7.54 -30.70 -3.51
CA LYS A 155 -7.05 -32.06 -3.19
C LYS A 155 -7.76 -32.67 -1.98
N VAL A 156 -8.16 -31.86 -1.01
CA VAL A 156 -8.97 -32.31 0.13
C VAL A 156 -10.38 -32.66 -0.36
N ARG A 157 -11.01 -31.81 -1.16
CA ARG A 157 -12.37 -32.05 -1.71
C ARG A 157 -12.47 -33.30 -2.59
N LEU A 158 -11.41 -33.63 -3.33
CA LEU A 158 -11.32 -34.85 -4.15
C LEU A 158 -10.99 -36.12 -3.36
N ARG A 159 -10.65 -36.03 -2.07
CA ARG A 159 -10.41 -37.20 -1.21
C ARG A 159 -11.66 -37.70 -0.48
N TYR A 160 -12.75 -36.95 -0.52
CA TYR A 160 -14.02 -37.27 0.16
C TYR A 160 -15.18 -37.58 -0.82
N HIS A 161 -14.86 -37.81 -2.10
CA HIS A 161 -15.77 -38.32 -3.13
C HIS A 161 -15.08 -39.49 -3.84
#